data_AF-A0A937LMX9-F1
#
_entry.id   AF-A0A937LMX9-F1
#
_cell.length_a   1.000
_cell.length_b   1.000
_cell.length_c   1.000
_cell.angle_alpha   90.00
_cell.angle_beta   90.00
_cell.angle_gamma   90.00
#
_symmetry.space_group_name_H-M   'P 1'
#
loop_
_entity.id
_entity.type
_entity.pdbx_description
1 polymer ?
#
loop_
_entity_poly.entity_id
_entity_poly.type
_entity_poly.pdbx_seq_one_letter_code
_entity_poly.pdbx_strand_id
1 'polypeptide(L)' 'MSCVTVEPGGTFIKLSIDNIIMRFHAIWLRDNARDSKTRDLISGQRLIPL' A
#
# COMPACT_ATOMS: atom_id res chain seq x y z
N MET A 1 2.55 -7.30 -18.90
CA MET A 1 1.13 -7.15 -18.48
C MET A 1 1.12 -7.02 -16.97
N SER A 2 0.49 -6.00 -16.41
CA SER A 2 0.46 -5.78 -14.96
C SER A 2 -0.80 -6.39 -14.33
N CYS A 3 -0.64 -7.02 -13.16
CA CYS A 3 -1.74 -7.62 -12.41
C CYS A 3 -1.52 -7.40 -10.91
N VAL A 4 -2.61 -7.24 -10.18
CA VAL A 4 -2.62 -7.26 -8.72
C VAL A 4 -3.51 -8.40 -8.24
N THR A 5 -3.01 -9.14 -7.25
CA THR A 5 -3.80 -10.16 -6.55
C THR A 5 -3.71 -9.92 -5.05
N VAL A 6 -4.82 -10.13 -4.36
CA VAL A 6 -4.86 -10.14 -2.90
C VAL A 6 -4.57 -11.56 -2.45
N GLU A 7 -3.65 -11.74 -1.52
CA GLU A 7 -3.35 -13.05 -0.97
C GLU A 7 -4.54 -13.56 -0.11
N PRO A 8 -4.84 -14.87 -0.11
CA PRO A 8 -5.90 -15.43 0.72
C PRO A 8 -5.73 -15.10 2.22
N GLY A 9 -6.65 -14.29 2.77
CA GLY A 9 -6.54 -13.77 4.14
C GLY A 9 -6.17 -12.29 4.20
N GLY A 10 -5.86 -11.65 3.07
CA GLY A 10 -5.76 -10.20 2.93
C GLY A 10 -4.53 -9.59 3.60
N THR A 11 -3.52 -10.39 3.93
CA THR A 11 -2.35 -9.94 4.69
C THR A 11 -1.36 -9.12 3.85
N PHE A 12 -1.34 -9.34 2.53
CA PHE A 12 -0.58 -8.58 1.55
C PHE A 12 -1.19 -8.69 0.15
N ILE A 13 -0.76 -7.81 -0.76
CA ILE A 13 -1.00 -7.95 -2.20
C ILE A 13 0.27 -8.40 -2.91
N LYS A 14 0.13 -9.11 -4.02
CA LYS A 14 1.19 -9.31 -5.02
C LYS A 14 0.94 -8.38 -6.20
N LEU A 15 1.88 -7.50 -6.47
CA LEU A 15 1.93 -6.67 -7.67
C LEU A 15 2.90 -7.33 -8.66
N SER A 16 2.35 -7.82 -9.76
CA SER A 16 3.11 -8.37 -10.88
C SER A 16 3.25 -7.31 -11.96
N ILE A 17 4.48 -6.96 -12.30
CA ILE A 17 4.80 -6.07 -13.43
C ILE A 17 5.89 -6.80 -14.24
N ASP A 18 5.55 -7.14 -15.47
CA ASP A 18 6.38 -7.96 -16.36
C ASP A 18 6.85 -9.24 -15.67
N ASN A 19 8.16 -9.46 -15.50
CA ASN A 19 8.71 -10.65 -14.84
C ASN A 19 9.05 -10.42 -13.36
N ILE A 20 8.61 -9.30 -12.78
CA ILE A 20 8.90 -8.93 -11.38
C ILE A 20 7.62 -9.05 -10.56
N ILE A 21 7.74 -9.71 -9.40
CA ILE A 21 6.68 -9.81 -8.40
C ILE A 21 7.14 -9.10 -7.14
N MET A 22 6.37 -8.08 -6.73
CA MET A 22 6.56 -7.35 -5.48
C MET A 22 5.42 -7.65 -4.52
N ARG A 23 5.73 -7.71 -3.22
CA ARG A 23 4.74 -7.92 -2.16
C ARG A 23 4.65 -6.68 -1.28
N PHE A 24 3.42 -6.30 -0.95
CA PHE A 24 3.16 -5.18 -0.05
C PHE A 24 2.16 -5.62 1.01
N HIS A 25 2.58 -5.63 2.27
CA HIS A 25 1.71 -5.96 3.39
C HIS A 25 0.55 -4.96 3.51
N ALA A 26 -0.65 -5.46 3.81
CA ALA A 26 -1.84 -4.64 3.92
C ALA A 26 -1.69 -3.58 5.01
N ILE A 27 -1.10 -3.95 6.15
CA ILE A 27 -0.82 -3.00 7.23
C ILE A 27 0.09 -1.88 6.74
N TRP A 28 1.17 -2.22 6.02
CA TRP A 28 2.11 -1.23 5.48
C TRP A 28 1.46 -0.31 4.44
N LEU A 29 0.62 -0.85 3.55
CA LEU A 29 -0.10 -0.06 2.55
C LEU A 29 -1.08 0.93 3.21
N ARG A 30 -1.83 0.48 4.22
CA ARG A 30 -2.73 1.34 4.98
C ARG A 30 -1.95 2.44 5.68
N ASP A 31 -0.87 2.07 6.35
CA ASP A 31 0.03 2.95 7.10
C ASP A 31 0.66 4.05 6.23
N ASN A 32 0.89 3.74 4.95
CA ASN A 32 1.54 4.62 3.98
C ASN A 32 0.58 5.22 2.93
N ALA A 33 -0.73 5.15 3.15
CA ALA A 33 -1.70 5.72 2.25
C ALA A 33 -1.45 7.23 2.04
N ARG A 34 -1.71 7.71 0.81
CA ARG A 34 -1.47 9.11 0.39
C ARG A 34 -2.73 9.98 0.39
N ASP A 35 -3.83 9.46 0.94
CA ASP A 35 -5.07 10.23 1.04
C ASP A 35 -4.98 11.29 2.15
N SER A 36 -5.83 12.32 2.06
CA SER A 36 -5.83 13.47 2.98
C SER A 36 -6.20 13.14 4.42
N LYS A 37 -6.73 11.94 4.70
CA LYS A 37 -6.98 11.48 6.08
C LYS A 37 -5.78 10.74 6.68
N THR A 38 -4.79 10.38 5.86
CA THR A 38 -3.56 9.72 6.30
C THR A 38 -2.37 10.67 6.27
N ARG A 39 -2.31 11.59 5.30
CA ARG A 39 -1.25 12.59 5.16
C ARG A 39 -1.82 13.98 4.94
N ASP A 40 -1.21 14.97 5.58
CA ASP A 40 -1.49 16.37 5.33
C ASP A 40 -1.09 16.74 3.89
N LEU A 41 -1.95 17.47 3.19
CA LEU A 41 -1.77 17.78 1.76
C LEU A 41 -0.67 18.80 1.48
N ILE A 42 -0.32 19.64 2.46
CA ILE A 42 0.64 20.73 2.29
C ILE A 42 2.03 20.27 2.72
N SER A 43 2.14 19.75 3.94
CA SER A 43 3.39 19.34 4.56
C SER A 43 3.80 17.90 4.27
N GLY A 44 2.85 17.04 3.86
CA GLY A 44 3.07 15.60 3.74
C GLY A 44 3.22 14.86 5.07
N GLN A 45 3.03 15.57 6.20
CA GLN A 45 3.09 14.98 7.54
C GLN A 45 2.03 13.89 7.68
N ARG A 46 2.41 12.79 8.31
CA ARG A 46 1.48 11.69 8.61
C ARG A 46 0.55 12.10 9.77
N LEU A 47 -0.75 11.87 9.58
CA LEU A 47 -1.81 12.29 10.52
C LEU A 47 -2.26 11.17 11.47
N ILE A 48 -1.80 9.94 11.27
CA ILE A 48 -2.13 8.78 12.12
C ILE A 48 -0.90 8.31 12.92
N PRO A 49 -1.07 7.80 14.15
CA PRO A 49 0.03 7.23 14.94
C PRO A 49 0.49 5.88 14.37
N LEU A 50 1.69 5.45 14.79
CA LEU A 50 2.23 4.10 14.60
C LEU A 50 1.79 3.18 15.75
#